data_AF-A0A5E4S760-F1
#
_entry.id   AF-A0A5E4S760-F1
#
_cell.length_a   1.000
_cell.length_b   1.000
_cell.length_c   1.000
_cell.angle_alpha   90.00
_cell.angle_beta   90.00
_cell.angle_gamma   90.00
#
_symmetry.space_group_name_H-M   'P 1'
#
loop_
_entity.id
_entity.type
_entity.pdbx_description
1 polymer ?
#
loop_
_entity_poly.entity_id
_entity_poly.type
_entity_poly.pdbx_seq_one_letter_code
_entity_poly.pdbx_strand_id
1 'polypeptide(L)'
;MKGSTSRSVVRRCVERARSVLTVIGILLSVTCAPANAASGVDVAQLVNQRYDSRVERCAVDRPIWMCSGLVVRPLAGGASQQLAALTPEETQTQSAELAFVRGDLRTSSLGATAGFILADGFTASGWQKPYDVRCVYPVDVTPPGITGAHGCDLLGGTTPVPPDWSSCATHGVTDATSWLAHFVANGQTPLRQCSLSAQVATQFYAAMQAHGQVADSLAQMPMSLLIPAWNPATPATIPIQAFYFDVSTPGQLVQAQRYQMQYFTATNEWVPILRVMFAPGQGASFGYDETDQLDSGFRVVARLKARFADTSPSCNGGTRAAYFCAGVIIRMVAVRDMPIWNPRPDYITRDGVSTSYMRADARVTQLATGRGGTGLIFKEFGAPVEYPLTMKCAFPANAATASRPDSCMRPGQNRYCDALGVTTYAAWGASQCPFSVTPAQFNLSVTVRRDHAGAVDAWNEQTIKPWTRDIPAKIPLEAFVAVGDAFVDARTIQLGYMNATGRFLPIVRVNATAAPDQMFIYVPADQVGGQP
;
A
#
# COMPACT_ATOMS: atom_id res chain seq x y z
N MET A 1 -2.72 0.05 -92.52
CA MET A 1 -4.08 0.60 -92.76
C MET A 1 -5.09 -0.30 -92.06
N LYS A 2 -6.10 0.26 -91.36
CA LYS A 2 -7.22 -0.47 -90.69
C LYS A 2 -6.73 -1.39 -89.53
N GLY A 3 -7.46 -1.68 -88.44
CA GLY A 3 -8.87 -1.45 -88.10
C GLY A 3 -9.72 -2.71 -88.34
N SER A 4 -10.58 -3.21 -87.41
CA SER A 4 -10.98 -2.70 -86.09
C SER A 4 -11.70 -3.79 -85.23
N THR A 5 -11.87 -3.54 -83.92
CA THR A 5 -12.96 -3.91 -82.95
C THR A 5 -14.05 -4.97 -83.29
N SER A 6 -14.73 -5.67 -82.34
CA SER A 6 -14.64 -5.92 -80.87
C SER A 6 -15.87 -6.76 -80.38
N ARG A 7 -15.89 -7.24 -79.10
CA ARG A 7 -17.07 -7.70 -78.29
C ARG A 7 -17.75 -9.04 -78.68
N SER A 8 -18.47 -9.79 -77.81
CA SER A 8 -18.82 -9.65 -76.36
C SER A 8 -19.18 -10.97 -75.62
N VAL A 9 -18.65 -11.13 -74.39
CA VAL A 9 -19.29 -11.52 -73.09
C VAL A 9 -20.47 -12.54 -73.03
N VAL A 10 -20.38 -13.57 -72.15
CA VAL A 10 -21.33 -13.94 -71.03
C VAL A 10 -21.08 -15.38 -70.47
N ARG A 11 -21.40 -15.56 -69.16
CA ARG A 11 -21.31 -16.76 -68.27
C ARG A 11 -22.21 -17.95 -68.72
N ARG A 12 -22.26 -19.18 -68.13
CA ARG A 12 -21.95 -19.81 -66.80
C ARG A 12 -21.91 -21.38 -67.01
N CYS A 13 -21.83 -22.38 -66.11
CA CYS A 13 -21.65 -22.62 -64.65
C CYS A 13 -21.31 -24.14 -64.39
N VAL A 14 -21.10 -24.57 -63.11
CA VAL A 14 -21.32 -25.95 -62.54
C VAL A 14 -20.45 -27.13 -63.06
N GLU A 15 -19.86 -28.04 -62.26
CA GLU A 15 -19.56 -28.17 -60.80
C GLU A 15 -18.51 -29.27 -60.52
N ARG A 16 -17.74 -29.15 -59.41
CA ARG A 16 -17.09 -30.23 -58.58
C ARG A 16 -16.06 -31.17 -59.29
N ALA A 17 -15.03 -31.76 -58.65
CA ALA A 17 -14.41 -31.75 -57.30
C ALA A 17 -12.97 -32.35 -57.43
N ARG A 18 -12.01 -32.36 -56.47
CA ARG A 18 -12.00 -32.03 -55.03
C ARG A 18 -10.56 -31.68 -54.56
N SER A 19 -10.44 -30.62 -53.75
CA SER A 19 -9.48 -30.36 -52.66
C SER A 19 -8.05 -30.95 -52.66
N VAL A 20 -7.05 -30.13 -53.02
CA VAL A 20 -5.70 -30.11 -52.39
C VAL A 20 -5.20 -28.65 -52.32
N LEU A 21 -5.54 -27.89 -51.27
CA LEU A 21 -5.00 -26.53 -51.05
C LEU A 21 -5.31 -25.94 -49.65
N THR A 22 -4.67 -26.48 -48.60
CA THR A 22 -4.61 -25.84 -47.27
C THR A 22 -3.32 -26.26 -46.54
N VAL A 23 -2.92 -25.52 -45.49
CA VAL A 23 -1.68 -25.68 -44.68
C VAL A 23 -0.40 -25.07 -45.29
N ILE A 24 -0.42 -23.76 -45.52
CA ILE A 24 0.71 -22.87 -45.17
C ILE A 24 0.11 -21.64 -44.47
N GLY A 25 0.28 -21.58 -43.14
CA GLY A 25 -0.31 -20.54 -42.28
C GLY A 25 -0.52 -21.08 -40.87
N ILE A 26 -0.45 -20.19 -39.87
CA ILE A 26 -0.41 -20.51 -38.43
C ILE A 26 0.88 -21.25 -38.02
N LEU A 27 1.98 -20.51 -37.86
CA LEU A 27 3.05 -20.86 -36.91
C LEU A 27 3.88 -19.64 -36.43
N LEU A 28 3.28 -18.44 -36.43
CA LEU A 28 3.67 -17.36 -35.53
C LEU A 28 2.78 -17.46 -34.28
N SER A 29 3.12 -18.40 -33.42
CA SER A 29 2.60 -18.43 -32.05
C SER A 29 3.17 -17.25 -31.29
N VAL A 30 2.46 -16.12 -31.30
CA VAL A 30 2.73 -15.03 -30.36
C VAL A 30 2.54 -15.58 -28.96
N THR A 31 3.63 -15.92 -28.30
CA THR A 31 3.64 -16.17 -26.86
C THR A 31 3.34 -14.83 -26.20
N CYS A 32 2.07 -14.59 -25.91
CA CYS A 32 1.68 -13.58 -24.94
C CYS A 32 2.31 -13.99 -23.60
N ALA A 33 3.50 -13.47 -23.33
CA ALA A 33 3.98 -13.36 -21.96
C ALA A 33 2.87 -12.65 -21.17
N PRO A 34 2.49 -13.14 -19.98
CA PRO A 34 1.53 -12.42 -19.16
C PRO A 34 2.04 -11.00 -18.97
N ALA A 35 1.22 -10.02 -19.34
CA ALA A 35 1.51 -8.62 -19.10
C ALA A 35 1.45 -8.40 -17.59
N ASN A 36 2.59 -8.56 -16.92
CA ASN A 36 2.72 -8.31 -15.49
C ASN A 36 2.26 -6.88 -15.23
N ALA A 37 1.29 -6.72 -14.32
CA ALA A 37 0.90 -5.40 -13.87
C ALA A 37 2.13 -4.66 -13.34
N ALA A 38 2.25 -3.38 -13.67
CA ALA A 38 3.35 -2.53 -13.23
C ALA A 38 3.48 -2.61 -11.70
N SER A 39 4.67 -2.87 -11.18
CA SER A 39 4.89 -2.92 -9.73
C SER A 39 4.67 -1.53 -9.14
N GLY A 40 4.46 -1.45 -7.82
CA GLY A 40 4.34 -0.15 -7.15
C GLY A 40 5.57 0.75 -7.34
N VAL A 41 6.76 0.17 -7.57
CA VAL A 41 7.99 0.90 -7.90
C VAL A 41 7.90 1.48 -9.32
N ASP A 42 7.46 0.69 -10.30
CA ASP A 42 7.29 1.14 -11.69
C ASP A 42 6.20 2.23 -11.77
N VAL A 43 5.11 2.07 -11.02
CA VAL A 43 4.04 3.07 -10.90
C VAL A 43 4.57 4.37 -10.27
N ALA A 44 5.39 4.29 -9.22
CA ALA A 44 6.04 5.47 -8.65
C ALA A 44 6.95 6.16 -9.68
N GLN A 45 7.75 5.41 -10.45
CA GLN A 45 8.62 5.96 -11.50
C GLN A 45 7.80 6.67 -12.60
N LEU A 46 6.72 6.04 -13.09
CA LEU A 46 5.82 6.63 -14.09
C LEU A 46 5.12 7.90 -13.57
N VAL A 47 4.72 7.93 -12.30
CA VAL A 47 4.12 9.10 -11.65
C VAL A 47 5.13 10.26 -11.58
N ASN A 48 6.35 10.04 -11.09
CA ASN A 48 7.39 11.09 -11.10
C ASN A 48 7.73 11.53 -12.54
N GLN A 49 7.88 10.60 -13.49
CA GLN A 49 8.23 10.91 -14.89
C GLN A 49 7.21 11.86 -15.55
N ARG A 50 5.90 11.69 -15.29
CA ARG A 50 4.87 12.61 -15.81
C ARG A 50 4.86 13.93 -15.05
N TYR A 51 5.12 13.92 -13.74
CA TYR A 51 5.25 15.15 -12.94
C TYR A 51 6.46 15.99 -13.37
N ASP A 52 7.58 15.35 -13.74
CA ASP A 52 8.81 16.00 -14.21
C ASP A 52 8.85 16.28 -15.73
N SER A 53 7.84 15.81 -16.47
CA SER A 53 7.64 16.18 -17.87
C SER A 53 7.38 17.69 -18.01
N ARG A 54 7.92 18.29 -19.07
CA ARG A 54 7.79 19.74 -19.38
C ARG A 54 7.23 20.00 -20.78
N VAL A 55 6.57 19.02 -21.39
CA VAL A 55 6.03 19.15 -22.76
C VAL A 55 4.88 20.15 -22.82
N GLU A 56 4.84 20.98 -23.86
CA GLU A 56 3.76 21.94 -24.11
C GLU A 56 2.50 21.28 -24.71
N ARG A 57 2.65 20.05 -25.21
CA ARG A 57 1.58 19.20 -25.76
C ARG A 57 2.01 17.74 -25.83
N CYS A 58 1.04 16.85 -25.90
CA CYS A 58 1.25 15.42 -26.13
C CYS A 58 1.32 15.10 -27.63
N ALA A 59 1.68 13.86 -27.95
CA ALA A 59 1.78 13.39 -29.34
C ALA A 59 0.46 13.56 -30.11
N VAL A 60 0.56 13.85 -31.41
CA VAL A 60 -0.58 14.13 -32.31
C VAL A 60 -1.46 15.30 -31.81
N ASP A 61 -0.79 16.38 -31.36
CA ASP A 61 -1.37 17.63 -30.87
C ASP A 61 -2.41 17.48 -29.75
N ARG A 62 -2.22 16.46 -28.90
CA ARG A 62 -3.11 16.17 -27.78
C ARG A 62 -2.82 17.04 -26.55
N PRO A 63 -3.85 17.39 -25.74
CA PRO A 63 -3.69 18.21 -24.54
C PRO A 63 -2.83 17.51 -23.48
N ILE A 64 -2.14 18.31 -22.66
CA ILE A 64 -1.02 17.87 -21.78
C ILE A 64 -1.44 16.74 -20.82
N TRP A 65 -2.65 16.79 -20.25
CA TRP A 65 -3.17 15.76 -19.34
C TRP A 65 -3.22 14.33 -19.92
N MET A 66 -3.14 14.18 -21.25
CA MET A 66 -3.08 12.86 -21.89
C MET A 66 -1.72 12.14 -21.72
N CYS A 67 -0.66 12.82 -21.28
CA CYS A 67 0.68 12.22 -21.12
C CYS A 67 1.63 12.90 -20.11
N SER A 68 1.27 14.04 -19.52
CA SER A 68 2.17 14.91 -18.76
C SER A 68 1.42 15.63 -17.64
N GLY A 69 2.12 15.91 -16.53
CA GLY A 69 1.49 16.24 -15.26
C GLY A 69 0.77 15.03 -14.64
N LEU A 70 0.10 15.28 -13.52
CA LEU A 70 -0.70 14.31 -12.80
C LEU A 70 -2.13 14.83 -12.66
N VAL A 71 -3.09 13.97 -12.98
CA VAL A 71 -4.50 14.17 -12.69
C VAL A 71 -4.81 13.44 -11.38
N VAL A 72 -5.26 14.18 -10.38
CA VAL A 72 -5.34 13.73 -8.98
C VAL A 72 -6.73 14.02 -8.42
N ARG A 73 -7.29 13.10 -7.63
CA ARG A 73 -8.47 13.31 -6.79
C ARG A 73 -8.02 13.40 -5.33
N PRO A 74 -7.93 14.62 -4.76
CA PRO A 74 -7.85 14.79 -3.32
C PRO A 74 -9.18 14.36 -2.68
N LEU A 75 -9.13 13.65 -1.56
CA LEU A 75 -10.34 13.18 -0.86
C LEU A 75 -10.40 13.76 0.56
N ALA A 76 -11.06 14.92 0.67
CA ALA A 76 -11.38 15.57 1.94
C ALA A 76 -12.53 14.85 2.69
N GLY A 77 -12.81 15.31 3.91
CA GLY A 77 -13.76 14.67 4.84
C GLY A 77 -15.15 14.41 4.26
N GLY A 78 -15.78 13.31 4.68
CA GLY A 78 -17.07 12.84 4.15
C GLY A 78 -16.86 11.97 2.91
N ALA A 79 -16.39 12.55 1.80
CA ALA A 79 -15.95 11.77 0.64
C ALA A 79 -14.81 10.79 1.00
N SER A 80 -13.98 11.14 1.98
CA SER A 80 -12.96 10.25 2.55
C SER A 80 -13.49 8.96 3.19
N GLN A 81 -14.80 8.81 3.41
CA GLN A 81 -15.41 7.55 3.84
C GLN A 81 -15.77 6.63 2.67
N GLN A 82 -15.89 7.15 1.44
CA GLN A 82 -16.34 6.38 0.28
C GLN A 82 -15.58 6.82 -0.97
N LEU A 83 -14.59 6.01 -1.39
CA LEU A 83 -13.65 6.28 -2.48
C LEU A 83 -14.26 6.95 -3.73
N ALA A 84 -15.41 6.45 -4.21
CA ALA A 84 -16.04 6.90 -5.45
C ALA A 84 -17.20 7.89 -5.24
N ALA A 85 -17.36 8.45 -4.03
CA ALA A 85 -18.39 9.45 -3.77
C ALA A 85 -18.14 10.77 -4.52
N LEU A 86 -19.26 11.40 -4.90
CA LEU A 86 -19.32 12.73 -5.48
C LEU A 86 -19.97 13.68 -4.48
N THR A 87 -19.61 14.97 -4.50
CA THR A 87 -20.30 15.99 -3.71
C THR A 87 -21.69 16.30 -4.30
N PRO A 88 -22.57 17.03 -3.57
CA PRO A 88 -23.81 17.53 -4.12
C PRO A 88 -23.61 18.41 -5.36
N GLU A 89 -22.55 19.22 -5.39
CA GLU A 89 -22.21 20.14 -6.49
C GLU A 89 -21.76 19.38 -7.74
N GLU A 90 -20.93 18.36 -7.57
CA GLU A 90 -20.50 17.45 -8.63
C GLU A 90 -21.67 16.66 -9.23
N THR A 91 -22.60 16.24 -8.36
CA THR A 91 -23.82 15.54 -8.77
C THR A 91 -24.75 16.44 -9.59
N GLN A 92 -24.85 17.73 -9.22
CA GLN A 92 -25.69 18.71 -9.91
C GLN A 92 -25.07 19.19 -11.23
N THR A 93 -23.77 19.50 -11.25
CA THR A 93 -23.03 19.86 -12.48
C THR A 93 -22.82 18.67 -13.42
N GLN A 94 -22.94 17.43 -12.92
CA GLN A 94 -22.59 16.19 -13.63
C GLN A 94 -21.10 16.13 -14.01
N SER A 95 -20.25 16.71 -13.16
CA SER A 95 -18.80 16.75 -13.32
C SER A 95 -18.11 16.35 -12.02
N ALA A 96 -17.03 15.58 -12.11
CA ALA A 96 -16.13 15.36 -11.00
C ALA A 96 -14.92 16.30 -11.08
N GLU A 97 -14.55 16.91 -9.96
CA GLU A 97 -13.41 17.81 -9.82
C GLU A 97 -12.11 17.05 -9.56
N LEU A 98 -11.05 17.41 -10.30
CA LEU A 98 -9.73 16.81 -10.20
C LEU A 98 -8.64 17.89 -10.21
N ALA A 99 -7.69 17.77 -9.30
CA ALA A 99 -6.49 18.58 -9.26
C ALA A 99 -5.53 18.18 -10.40
N PHE A 100 -4.97 19.15 -11.11
CA PHE A 100 -3.86 18.96 -12.03
C PHE A 100 -2.58 19.59 -11.47
N VAL A 101 -1.50 18.81 -11.43
CA VAL A 101 -0.19 19.24 -10.91
C VAL A 101 0.96 18.79 -11.80
N ARG A 102 2.00 19.62 -11.92
CA ARG A 102 3.25 19.33 -12.64
C ARG A 102 4.40 20.09 -11.96
N GLY A 103 5.64 19.59 -12.05
CA GLY A 103 6.80 20.14 -11.33
C GLY A 103 7.34 21.48 -11.83
N ASP A 104 6.66 22.13 -12.78
CA ASP A 104 6.85 23.53 -13.18
C ASP A 104 5.67 24.45 -12.78
N LEU A 105 4.61 23.90 -12.17
CA LEU A 105 3.61 24.67 -11.45
C LEU A 105 4.07 24.93 -10.00
N ARG A 106 3.53 25.96 -9.37
CA ARG A 106 3.94 26.39 -8.01
C ARG A 106 3.17 25.69 -6.88
N THR A 107 2.32 24.71 -7.25
CA THR A 107 1.46 23.96 -6.33
C THR A 107 2.27 23.26 -5.23
N SER A 108 1.98 23.61 -3.98
CA SER A 108 2.60 23.05 -2.78
C SER A 108 1.61 22.30 -1.87
N SER A 109 0.35 22.19 -2.28
CA SER A 109 -0.72 21.47 -1.58
C SER A 109 -1.71 20.88 -2.58
N LEU A 110 -2.37 19.78 -2.19
CA LEU A 110 -3.50 19.18 -2.92
C LEU A 110 -4.85 19.44 -2.21
N GLY A 111 -4.89 20.29 -1.18
CA GLY A 111 -6.08 20.54 -0.35
C GLY A 111 -6.44 19.38 0.60
N ALA A 112 -6.28 18.12 0.16
CA ALA A 112 -6.41 16.93 0.99
C ALA A 112 -5.14 16.06 0.98
N THR A 113 -4.83 15.50 2.16
CA THR A 113 -3.58 14.81 2.48
C THR A 113 -3.62 13.29 2.20
N ALA A 114 -4.72 12.81 1.62
CA ALA A 114 -4.84 11.49 1.01
C ALA A 114 -5.84 11.53 -0.16
N GLY A 115 -5.71 10.59 -1.10
CA GLY A 115 -6.57 10.53 -2.27
C GLY A 115 -6.08 9.51 -3.30
N PHE A 116 -6.37 9.75 -4.58
CA PHE A 116 -5.90 8.91 -5.67
C PHE A 116 -5.38 9.68 -6.90
N ILE A 117 -4.48 9.04 -7.65
CA ILE A 117 -3.90 9.52 -8.90
C ILE A 117 -4.50 8.71 -10.04
N LEU A 118 -5.04 9.38 -11.06
CA LEU A 118 -5.49 8.73 -12.28
C LEU A 118 -4.31 8.38 -13.20
N ALA A 119 -4.53 7.37 -14.03
CA ALA A 119 -3.75 7.21 -15.25
C ALA A 119 -3.95 8.43 -16.17
N ASP A 120 -2.91 8.77 -16.94
CA ASP A 120 -3.00 9.74 -18.03
C ASP A 120 -3.95 9.25 -19.13
N GLY A 121 -4.45 10.17 -19.96
CA GLY A 121 -5.45 9.86 -20.98
C GLY A 121 -5.08 8.71 -21.93
N PHE A 122 -3.81 8.54 -22.29
CA PHE A 122 -3.37 7.41 -23.11
C PHE A 122 -3.36 6.08 -22.34
N THR A 123 -2.80 6.07 -21.13
CA THR A 123 -2.75 4.87 -20.28
C THR A 123 -4.15 4.41 -19.88
N ALA A 124 -5.02 5.34 -19.49
CA ALA A 124 -6.43 5.08 -19.16
C ALA A 124 -7.22 4.52 -20.36
N SER A 125 -6.97 5.04 -21.57
CA SER A 125 -7.53 4.48 -22.81
C SER A 125 -7.01 3.06 -23.09
N GLY A 126 -5.72 2.79 -22.85
CA GLY A 126 -5.12 1.46 -22.95
C GLY A 126 -5.70 0.44 -21.97
N TRP A 127 -6.14 0.90 -20.80
CA TRP A 127 -6.85 0.09 -19.79
C TRP A 127 -8.35 -0.10 -20.10
N GLN A 128 -8.85 0.42 -21.22
CA GLN A 128 -10.29 0.48 -21.55
C GLN A 128 -11.14 1.24 -20.51
N LYS A 129 -10.51 2.14 -19.74
CA LYS A 129 -11.13 3.05 -18.77
C LYS A 129 -10.90 4.53 -19.19
N PRO A 130 -11.18 4.94 -20.45
CA PRO A 130 -10.95 6.31 -20.91
C PRO A 130 -11.83 7.32 -20.16
N TYR A 131 -11.34 8.55 -20.05
CA TYR A 131 -12.08 9.70 -19.53
C TYR A 131 -11.78 10.93 -20.37
N ASP A 132 -12.76 11.82 -20.50
CA ASP A 132 -12.61 13.13 -21.13
C ASP A 132 -12.44 14.21 -20.06
N VAL A 133 -11.70 15.27 -20.38
CA VAL A 133 -11.71 16.50 -19.59
C VAL A 133 -12.57 17.54 -20.31
N ARG A 134 -13.57 18.08 -19.61
CA ARG A 134 -14.56 19.03 -20.14
C ARG A 134 -13.94 20.42 -20.36
N CYS A 135 -13.15 20.87 -19.38
CA CYS A 135 -12.52 22.18 -19.33
C CYS A 135 -11.43 22.21 -18.24
N VAL A 136 -10.59 23.26 -18.25
CA VAL A 136 -9.53 23.49 -17.26
C VAL A 136 -9.60 24.91 -16.68
N TYR A 137 -9.43 25.02 -15.37
CA TYR A 137 -9.35 26.27 -14.62
C TYR A 137 -7.91 26.53 -14.14
N PRO A 138 -7.30 27.67 -14.50
CA PRO A 138 -5.97 28.05 -14.00
C PRO A 138 -5.89 28.30 -12.49
N VAL A 139 -7.02 28.49 -11.81
CA VAL A 139 -7.09 28.63 -10.34
C VAL A 139 -8.10 27.62 -9.79
N ASP A 140 -7.70 26.94 -8.71
CA ASP A 140 -8.52 26.01 -7.90
C ASP A 140 -9.94 26.55 -7.65
N VAL A 141 -10.97 25.77 -8.00
CA VAL A 141 -12.38 26.19 -7.89
C VAL A 141 -13.37 25.02 -7.96
N THR A 142 -14.04 24.72 -6.84
CA THR A 142 -15.26 23.91 -6.85
C THR A 142 -16.44 24.72 -7.41
N PRO A 143 -17.03 24.37 -8.57
CA PRO A 143 -18.14 25.13 -9.14
C PRO A 143 -19.43 24.90 -8.34
N PRO A 144 -20.25 25.94 -8.08
CA PRO A 144 -21.59 25.76 -7.54
C PRO A 144 -22.45 24.78 -8.36
N GLY A 145 -23.31 24.01 -7.71
CA GLY A 145 -24.17 23.01 -8.39
C GLY A 145 -25.06 23.56 -9.51
N ILE A 146 -25.37 24.86 -9.49
CA ILE A 146 -26.18 25.56 -10.50
C ILE A 146 -25.36 26.10 -11.69
N THR A 147 -24.05 25.90 -11.71
CA THR A 147 -23.15 26.50 -12.72
C THR A 147 -23.32 25.85 -14.10
N GLY A 148 -23.40 26.69 -15.13
CA GLY A 148 -23.61 26.28 -16.51
C GLY A 148 -22.47 25.46 -17.10
N ALA A 149 -22.70 24.90 -18.29
CA ALA A 149 -21.73 24.09 -19.03
C ALA A 149 -21.09 22.95 -18.20
N HIS A 150 -21.90 22.27 -17.36
CA HIS A 150 -21.43 21.24 -16.43
C HIS A 150 -20.35 21.74 -15.44
N GLY A 151 -20.50 22.95 -14.91
CA GLY A 151 -19.54 23.59 -14.02
C GLY A 151 -18.46 24.42 -14.73
N CYS A 152 -18.34 24.36 -16.07
CA CYS A 152 -17.30 25.03 -16.83
C CYS A 152 -17.56 26.53 -17.14
N ASP A 153 -18.76 27.05 -16.86
CA ASP A 153 -19.15 28.43 -17.11
C ASP A 153 -19.60 29.15 -15.82
N LEU A 154 -18.63 29.64 -15.05
CA LEU A 154 -18.82 30.38 -13.80
C LEU A 154 -19.38 31.80 -13.99
N LEU A 155 -19.28 32.37 -15.19
CA LEU A 155 -19.68 33.76 -15.47
C LEU A 155 -21.06 33.85 -16.13
N GLY A 156 -21.46 32.80 -16.85
CA GLY A 156 -22.70 32.74 -17.61
C GLY A 156 -22.55 33.35 -19.00
N GLY A 157 -22.73 32.52 -20.03
CA GLY A 157 -22.66 32.95 -21.43
C GLY A 157 -23.49 32.09 -22.38
N THR A 158 -23.09 32.07 -23.65
CA THR A 158 -23.64 31.16 -24.65
C THR A 158 -23.16 29.74 -24.38
N THR A 159 -24.07 28.77 -24.29
CA THR A 159 -23.76 27.35 -24.05
C THR A 159 -22.64 26.84 -24.97
N PRO A 160 -21.49 26.40 -24.43
CA PRO A 160 -20.42 25.79 -25.21
C PRO A 160 -20.84 24.52 -25.95
N VAL A 161 -20.07 24.11 -26.96
CA VAL A 161 -20.42 23.02 -27.87
C VAL A 161 -19.62 21.76 -27.54
N PRO A 162 -20.26 20.66 -27.07
CA PRO A 162 -19.56 19.42 -26.74
C PRO A 162 -18.73 18.87 -27.92
N PRO A 163 -17.55 18.28 -27.66
CA PRO A 163 -17.05 17.86 -26.34
C PRO A 163 -16.39 18.97 -25.50
N ASP A 164 -16.18 20.16 -26.05
CA ASP A 164 -15.51 21.26 -25.37
C ASP A 164 -16.52 22.12 -24.59
N TRP A 165 -16.43 22.10 -23.27
CA TRP A 165 -17.35 22.84 -22.40
C TRP A 165 -16.76 24.16 -21.91
N SER A 166 -15.59 24.56 -22.40
CA SER A 166 -14.88 25.74 -21.91
C SER A 166 -15.57 27.08 -22.22
N SER A 167 -15.45 28.04 -21.30
CA SER A 167 -16.14 29.34 -21.38
C SER A 167 -15.29 30.48 -21.96
N CYS A 168 -13.96 30.43 -21.83
CA CYS A 168 -13.07 31.55 -22.19
C CYS A 168 -13.20 32.04 -23.64
N ALA A 169 -13.40 31.12 -24.59
CA ALA A 169 -13.58 31.47 -26.00
C ALA A 169 -14.77 32.43 -26.24
N THR A 170 -15.84 32.33 -25.42
CA THR A 170 -17.01 33.21 -25.52
C THR A 170 -16.72 34.65 -25.05
N HIS A 171 -15.69 34.83 -24.22
CA HIS A 171 -15.21 36.12 -23.73
C HIS A 171 -14.01 36.67 -24.56
N GLY A 172 -13.66 36.02 -25.67
CA GLY A 172 -12.49 36.37 -26.49
C GLY A 172 -11.13 36.03 -25.86
N VAL A 173 -11.12 35.20 -24.80
CA VAL A 173 -9.91 34.75 -24.10
C VAL A 173 -9.44 33.43 -24.72
N THR A 174 -8.20 33.41 -25.18
CA THR A 174 -7.61 32.24 -25.89
C THR A 174 -6.15 31.93 -25.50
N ASP A 175 -5.51 32.81 -24.72
CA ASP A 175 -4.13 32.67 -24.25
C ASP A 175 -3.99 33.08 -22.77
N ALA A 176 -2.80 32.89 -22.19
CA ALA A 176 -2.54 33.17 -20.79
C ALA A 176 -2.64 34.66 -20.42
N THR A 177 -2.25 35.54 -21.35
CA THR A 177 -2.21 37.00 -21.13
C THR A 177 -3.61 37.60 -21.13
N SER A 178 -4.44 37.21 -22.11
CA SER A 178 -5.87 37.54 -22.18
C SER A 178 -6.63 36.94 -20.99
N TRP A 179 -6.30 35.72 -20.57
CA TRP A 179 -6.89 35.12 -19.38
C TRP A 179 -6.57 35.91 -18.11
N LEU A 180 -5.30 36.27 -17.89
CA LEU A 180 -4.88 37.03 -16.71
C LEU A 180 -5.54 38.42 -16.67
N ALA A 181 -5.58 39.12 -17.81
CA ALA A 181 -6.28 40.41 -17.92
C ALA A 181 -7.78 40.28 -17.61
N HIS A 182 -8.44 39.23 -18.10
CA HIS A 182 -9.85 38.96 -17.84
C HIS A 182 -10.14 38.56 -16.38
N PHE A 183 -9.25 37.78 -15.76
CA PHE A 183 -9.32 37.41 -14.34
C PHE A 183 -9.14 38.63 -13.42
N VAL A 184 -8.17 39.51 -13.74
CA VAL A 184 -7.97 40.78 -13.04
C VAL A 184 -9.19 41.70 -13.20
N ALA A 185 -9.76 41.81 -14.41
CA ALA A 185 -11.00 42.57 -14.65
C ALA A 185 -12.21 42.03 -13.88
N ASN A 186 -12.24 40.72 -13.59
CA ASN A 186 -13.23 40.06 -12.73
C ASN A 186 -12.85 40.08 -11.23
N GLY A 187 -11.87 40.88 -10.82
CA GLY A 187 -11.48 41.07 -9.42
C GLY A 187 -10.70 39.91 -8.81
N GLN A 188 -10.01 39.10 -9.63
CA GLN A 188 -9.17 37.96 -9.22
C GLN A 188 -9.89 36.94 -8.32
N THR A 189 -11.21 36.82 -8.48
CA THR A 189 -12.06 35.93 -7.68
C THR A 189 -12.15 34.55 -8.34
N PRO A 190 -11.79 33.43 -7.66
CA PRO A 190 -11.81 32.09 -8.27
C PRO A 190 -13.16 31.67 -8.87
N LEU A 191 -14.27 32.08 -8.24
CA LEU A 191 -15.64 31.88 -8.74
C LEU A 191 -16.05 32.83 -9.89
N ARG A 192 -15.10 33.59 -10.47
CA ARG A 192 -15.32 34.53 -11.59
C ARG A 192 -14.23 34.45 -12.67
N GLN A 193 -13.52 33.34 -12.74
CA GLN A 193 -12.67 33.02 -13.89
C GLN A 193 -13.49 32.37 -15.01
N CYS A 194 -13.02 32.48 -16.25
CA CYS A 194 -13.45 31.58 -17.33
C CYS A 194 -12.56 30.33 -17.37
N SER A 195 -13.09 29.22 -17.87
CA SER A 195 -12.31 27.99 -18.13
C SER A 195 -11.75 27.98 -19.54
N LEU A 196 -10.55 27.45 -19.70
CA LEU A 196 -9.90 27.22 -21.00
C LEU A 196 -10.20 25.79 -21.50
N SER A 197 -10.07 25.59 -22.81
CA SER A 197 -10.30 24.29 -23.44
C SER A 197 -9.32 23.24 -22.91
N ALA A 198 -9.86 22.11 -22.45
CA ALA A 198 -9.07 20.93 -22.12
C ALA A 198 -8.94 19.94 -23.29
N GLN A 199 -9.47 20.30 -24.47
CA GLN A 199 -9.42 19.51 -25.70
C GLN A 199 -8.37 20.07 -26.67
N VAL A 200 -8.20 21.40 -26.71
CA VAL A 200 -7.20 22.10 -27.54
C VAL A 200 -5.88 22.24 -26.77
N ALA A 201 -4.80 21.63 -27.26
CA ALA A 201 -3.53 21.56 -26.54
C ALA A 201 -2.92 22.92 -26.20
N THR A 202 -3.01 23.91 -27.10
CA THR A 202 -2.51 25.27 -26.86
C THR A 202 -3.29 26.01 -25.78
N GLN A 203 -4.60 25.78 -25.63
CA GLN A 203 -5.39 26.38 -24.55
C GLN A 203 -5.14 25.71 -23.19
N PHE A 204 -4.96 24.39 -23.16
CA PHE A 204 -4.54 23.73 -21.91
C PHE A 204 -3.15 24.20 -21.46
N TYR A 205 -2.21 24.39 -22.40
CA TYR A 205 -0.90 24.96 -22.07
C TYR A 205 -1.00 26.44 -21.63
N ALA A 206 -1.86 27.24 -22.28
CA ALA A 206 -2.17 28.60 -21.83
C ALA A 206 -2.75 28.62 -20.41
N ALA A 207 -3.53 27.61 -20.00
CA ALA A 207 -4.04 27.49 -18.64
C ALA A 207 -2.92 27.27 -17.61
N MET A 208 -1.91 26.46 -17.96
CA MET A 208 -0.71 26.28 -17.14
C MET A 208 0.13 27.57 -17.05
N GLN A 209 0.30 28.27 -18.18
CA GLN A 209 1.00 29.55 -18.22
C GLN A 209 0.26 30.64 -17.41
N ALA A 210 -1.07 30.64 -17.42
CA ALA A 210 -1.90 31.53 -16.60
C ALA A 210 -1.75 31.22 -15.09
N HIS A 211 -1.81 29.94 -14.70
CA HIS A 211 -1.56 29.50 -13.32
C HIS A 211 -0.16 29.91 -12.84
N GLY A 212 0.85 29.87 -13.71
CA GLY A 212 2.18 30.38 -13.40
C GLY A 212 2.20 31.85 -12.97
N GLN A 213 1.28 32.67 -13.49
CA GLN A 213 1.27 34.15 -13.37
C GLN A 213 0.31 34.73 -12.31
N VAL A 214 -0.56 33.93 -11.69
CA VAL A 214 -1.43 34.43 -10.61
C VAL A 214 -0.68 34.67 -9.29
N ALA A 215 -1.32 35.33 -8.32
CA ALA A 215 -0.75 35.54 -7.00
C ALA A 215 -0.41 34.23 -6.28
N ASP A 216 0.64 34.24 -5.46
CA ASP A 216 1.22 33.06 -4.80
C ASP A 216 0.22 32.22 -4.01
N SER A 217 -0.75 32.85 -3.33
CA SER A 217 -1.81 32.16 -2.59
C SER A 217 -2.76 31.35 -3.47
N LEU A 218 -2.88 31.68 -4.76
CA LEU A 218 -3.65 30.92 -5.74
C LEU A 218 -2.77 29.88 -6.44
N ALA A 219 -1.50 30.21 -6.70
CA ALA A 219 -0.54 29.32 -7.36
C ALA A 219 0.01 28.19 -6.45
N GLN A 220 -0.18 28.28 -5.13
CA GLN A 220 0.15 27.20 -4.17
C GLN A 220 -0.90 26.07 -4.16
N MET A 221 -2.11 26.34 -4.64
CA MET A 221 -3.17 25.36 -4.88
C MET A 221 -2.97 24.70 -6.27
N PRO A 222 -3.68 23.60 -6.61
CA PRO A 222 -3.60 23.01 -7.95
C PRO A 222 -4.36 23.85 -9.00
N MET A 223 -4.23 23.46 -10.26
CA MET A 223 -5.23 23.80 -11.28
C MET A 223 -6.42 22.85 -11.16
N SER A 224 -7.65 23.32 -11.40
CA SER A 224 -8.85 22.46 -11.33
C SER A 224 -9.27 21.98 -12.73
N LEU A 225 -9.58 20.69 -12.86
CA LEU A 225 -10.12 20.03 -14.04
C LEU A 225 -11.51 19.49 -13.73
N LEU A 226 -12.44 19.67 -14.67
CA LEU A 226 -13.75 19.00 -14.62
C LEU A 226 -13.79 17.86 -15.63
N ILE A 227 -14.04 16.64 -15.17
CA ILE A 227 -14.33 15.48 -16.02
C ILE A 227 -15.82 15.10 -15.91
N PRO A 228 -16.43 14.35 -16.84
CA PRO A 228 -17.76 13.80 -16.64
C PRO A 228 -17.85 12.98 -15.35
N ALA A 229 -18.89 13.21 -14.54
CA ALA A 229 -19.10 12.49 -13.30
C ALA A 229 -19.21 10.97 -13.55
N TRP A 230 -18.38 10.19 -12.84
CA TRP A 230 -18.46 8.72 -12.84
C TRP A 230 -19.69 8.23 -12.05
N ASN A 231 -20.08 6.97 -12.25
CA ASN A 231 -21.08 6.33 -11.40
C ASN A 231 -20.42 5.84 -10.09
N PRO A 232 -20.81 6.34 -8.90
CA PRO A 232 -20.23 5.90 -7.62
C PRO A 232 -20.38 4.41 -7.33
N ALA A 233 -21.37 3.75 -7.92
CA ALA A 233 -21.60 2.31 -7.77
C ALA A 233 -20.66 1.44 -8.62
N THR A 234 -19.84 2.01 -9.50
CA THR A 234 -18.91 1.26 -10.37
C THR A 234 -17.48 1.81 -10.30
N PRO A 235 -16.80 1.81 -9.13
CA PRO A 235 -15.43 2.31 -9.00
C PRO A 235 -14.43 1.65 -9.95
N ALA A 236 -14.71 0.42 -10.42
CA ALA A 236 -13.93 -0.28 -11.44
C ALA A 236 -13.74 0.51 -12.76
N THR A 237 -14.65 1.43 -13.09
CA THR A 237 -14.54 2.26 -14.32
C THR A 237 -13.62 3.48 -14.14
N ILE A 238 -13.24 3.81 -12.90
CA ILE A 238 -12.32 4.91 -12.63
C ILE A 238 -10.89 4.41 -12.94
N PRO A 239 -10.09 5.11 -13.77
CA PRO A 239 -8.75 4.68 -14.15
C PRO A 239 -7.72 5.01 -13.07
N ILE A 240 -7.94 4.52 -11.84
CA ILE A 240 -7.04 4.75 -10.72
C ILE A 240 -5.73 4.00 -10.96
N GLN A 241 -4.62 4.73 -10.94
CA GLN A 241 -3.27 4.18 -11.08
C GLN A 241 -2.56 4.00 -9.74
N ALA A 242 -2.83 4.89 -8.77
CA ALA A 242 -2.29 4.80 -7.42
C ALA A 242 -3.22 5.47 -6.41
N PHE A 243 -3.22 4.97 -5.18
CA PHE A 243 -3.61 5.75 -4.00
C PHE A 243 -2.42 6.57 -3.51
N TYR A 244 -2.65 7.67 -2.81
CA TYR A 244 -1.57 8.43 -2.18
C TYR A 244 -1.92 8.88 -0.76
N PHE A 245 -0.88 9.09 0.04
CA PHE A 245 -0.94 9.86 1.28
C PHE A 245 0.29 10.78 1.43
N ASP A 246 0.07 11.94 2.03
CA ASP A 246 1.11 12.91 2.37
C ASP A 246 1.86 12.47 3.63
N VAL A 247 3.17 12.22 3.51
CA VAL A 247 4.02 11.79 4.62
C VAL A 247 4.24 12.85 5.69
N SER A 248 3.96 14.13 5.38
CA SER A 248 4.03 15.23 6.36
C SER A 248 2.87 15.21 7.36
N THR A 249 1.78 14.50 7.04
CA THR A 249 0.56 14.44 7.86
C THR A 249 0.43 13.08 8.56
N PRO A 250 0.64 13.01 9.90
CA PRO A 250 0.55 11.76 10.64
C PRO A 250 -0.79 11.03 10.47
N GLY A 251 -0.72 9.70 10.36
CA GLY A 251 -1.89 8.81 10.30
C GLY A 251 -2.53 8.62 8.91
N GLN A 252 -2.21 9.44 7.90
CA GLN A 252 -2.88 9.38 6.59
C GLN A 252 -2.68 8.08 5.81
N LEU A 253 -1.64 7.30 6.14
CA LEU A 253 -1.47 5.92 5.64
C LEU A 253 -2.72 5.06 5.87
N VAL A 254 -3.39 5.20 7.03
CA VAL A 254 -4.65 4.47 7.33
C VAL A 254 -5.73 4.80 6.30
N GLN A 255 -5.80 6.05 5.86
CA GLN A 255 -6.82 6.52 4.94
C GLN A 255 -6.55 6.06 3.50
N ALA A 256 -5.28 6.03 3.08
CA ALA A 256 -4.90 5.40 1.81
C ALA A 256 -5.11 3.88 1.82
N GLN A 257 -4.87 3.19 2.94
CA GLN A 257 -5.18 1.77 3.11
C GLN A 257 -6.69 1.49 3.00
N ARG A 258 -7.56 2.38 3.50
CA ARG A 258 -9.02 2.27 3.32
C ARG A 258 -9.43 2.42 1.87
N TYR A 259 -8.90 3.40 1.15
CA TYR A 259 -9.16 3.54 -0.29
C TYR A 259 -8.70 2.29 -1.07
N GLN A 260 -7.52 1.76 -0.73
CA GLN A 260 -7.00 0.52 -1.29
C GLN A 260 -7.93 -0.68 -1.00
N MET A 261 -8.44 -0.82 0.22
CA MET A 261 -9.38 -1.88 0.59
C MET A 261 -10.75 -1.72 -0.07
N GLN A 262 -11.29 -0.51 -0.15
CA GLN A 262 -12.58 -0.22 -0.79
C GLN A 262 -12.53 -0.53 -2.30
N TYR A 263 -11.45 -0.13 -2.98
CA TYR A 263 -11.24 -0.50 -4.39
C TYR A 263 -11.09 -2.02 -4.54
N PHE A 264 -10.20 -2.67 -3.77
CA PHE A 264 -10.03 -4.12 -3.83
C PHE A 264 -11.33 -4.89 -3.56
N THR A 265 -12.17 -4.43 -2.62
CA THR A 265 -13.47 -5.05 -2.33
C THR A 265 -14.44 -4.97 -3.52
N ALA A 266 -14.38 -3.89 -4.31
CA ALA A 266 -15.26 -3.65 -5.44
C ALA A 266 -14.72 -4.20 -6.79
N THR A 267 -13.44 -4.53 -6.89
CA THR A 267 -12.77 -4.90 -8.16
C THR A 267 -11.98 -6.20 -8.12
N ASN A 268 -11.59 -6.69 -6.93
CA ASN A 268 -10.57 -7.71 -6.72
C ASN A 268 -9.16 -7.35 -7.27
N GLU A 269 -8.91 -6.06 -7.55
CA GLU A 269 -7.62 -5.51 -8.00
C GLU A 269 -6.90 -4.78 -6.85
N TRP A 270 -5.61 -5.06 -6.62
CA TRP A 270 -4.77 -4.29 -5.69
C TRP A 270 -4.04 -3.17 -6.44
N VAL A 271 -4.40 -1.92 -6.12
CA VAL A 271 -3.75 -0.69 -6.64
C VAL A 271 -2.72 -0.20 -5.61
N PRO A 272 -1.50 0.21 -6.01
CA PRO A 272 -0.46 0.61 -5.06
C PRO A 272 -0.78 1.92 -4.33
N ILE A 273 -0.38 2.00 -3.06
CA ILE A 273 -0.30 3.24 -2.27
C ILE A 273 1.09 3.85 -2.49
N LEU A 274 1.14 5.14 -2.80
CA LEU A 274 2.35 5.94 -2.86
C LEU A 274 2.43 6.94 -1.70
N ARG A 275 3.65 7.15 -1.21
CA ARG A 275 4.02 8.31 -0.39
C ARG A 275 4.15 9.52 -1.30
N VAL A 276 3.50 10.64 -0.98
CA VAL A 276 3.86 11.95 -1.55
C VAL A 276 4.52 12.82 -0.48
N MET A 277 5.50 13.61 -0.89
CA MET A 277 6.12 14.65 -0.07
C MET A 277 6.25 15.93 -0.92
N PHE A 278 5.69 17.04 -0.43
CA PHE A 278 5.89 18.36 -1.01
C PHE A 278 7.09 19.04 -0.34
N ALA A 279 8.12 19.32 -1.12
CA ALA A 279 9.34 19.97 -0.67
C ALA A 279 9.35 21.45 -1.13
N PRO A 280 9.39 22.43 -0.20
CA PRO A 280 9.34 23.85 -0.55
C PRO A 280 10.42 24.24 -1.57
N GLY A 281 10.00 24.81 -2.70
CA GLY A 281 10.89 25.20 -3.80
C GLY A 281 11.52 24.04 -4.58
N GLN A 282 11.09 22.78 -4.36
CA GLN A 282 11.59 21.58 -5.04
C GLN A 282 10.47 20.71 -5.65
N GLY A 283 9.19 21.06 -5.42
CA GLY A 283 8.04 20.33 -5.97
C GLY A 283 7.63 19.11 -5.13
N ALA A 284 6.99 18.14 -5.77
CA ALA A 284 6.52 16.90 -5.15
C ALA A 284 7.35 15.69 -5.59
N SER A 285 7.68 14.81 -4.64
CA SER A 285 8.30 13.50 -4.92
C SER A 285 7.38 12.35 -4.51
N PHE A 286 7.26 11.34 -5.36
CA PHE A 286 6.40 10.18 -5.13
C PHE A 286 7.23 8.91 -4.89
N GLY A 287 7.01 8.22 -3.77
CA GLY A 287 7.75 7.01 -3.39
C GLY A 287 6.83 5.81 -3.17
N TYR A 288 7.34 4.61 -3.40
CA TYR A 288 6.68 3.35 -3.04
C TYR A 288 7.44 2.65 -1.90
N ASP A 289 6.72 2.08 -0.95
CA ASP A 289 7.24 1.20 0.09
C ASP A 289 6.29 0.01 0.19
N GLU A 290 6.83 -1.22 0.12
CA GLU A 290 5.97 -2.41 0.26
C GLU A 290 5.36 -2.55 1.65
N THR A 291 5.95 -1.91 2.68
CA THR A 291 5.45 -1.98 4.05
C THR A 291 4.27 -1.05 4.33
N ASP A 292 3.94 -0.12 3.42
CA ASP A 292 2.72 0.71 3.51
C ASP A 292 1.48 -0.03 2.99
N GLN A 293 1.67 -1.05 2.15
CA GLN A 293 0.57 -1.68 1.41
C GLN A 293 -0.24 -2.63 2.29
N LEU A 294 -1.57 -2.63 2.13
CA LEU A 294 -2.46 -3.52 2.88
C LEU A 294 -2.35 -4.98 2.40
N ASP A 295 -1.86 -5.27 1.18
CA ASP A 295 -1.57 -6.64 0.71
C ASP A 295 -0.31 -7.24 1.36
N SER A 296 0.59 -6.41 1.91
CA SER A 296 1.89 -6.85 2.46
C SER A 296 1.76 -7.88 3.58
N GLY A 297 0.63 -7.90 4.29
CA GLY A 297 0.31 -8.92 5.31
C GLY A 297 0.25 -10.35 4.76
N PHE A 298 -0.11 -10.54 3.49
CA PHE A 298 -0.02 -11.86 2.83
C PHE A 298 1.44 -12.30 2.67
N ARG A 299 2.35 -11.37 2.32
CA ARG A 299 3.80 -11.65 2.20
C ARG A 299 4.43 -11.95 3.56
N VAL A 300 4.02 -11.22 4.60
CA VAL A 300 4.39 -11.51 6.00
C VAL A 300 3.95 -12.92 6.39
N VAL A 301 2.68 -13.28 6.18
CA VAL A 301 2.19 -14.63 6.52
C VAL A 301 2.87 -15.74 5.71
N ALA A 302 3.23 -15.48 4.44
CA ALA A 302 4.03 -16.43 3.66
C ALA A 302 5.41 -16.68 4.29
N ARG A 303 6.11 -15.63 4.73
CA ARG A 303 7.39 -15.77 5.47
C ARG A 303 7.22 -16.49 6.81
N LEU A 304 6.18 -16.16 7.57
CA LEU A 304 5.88 -16.83 8.85
C LEU A 304 5.66 -18.34 8.66
N LYS A 305 4.89 -18.75 7.64
CA LYS A 305 4.69 -20.16 7.29
C LYS A 305 5.99 -20.85 6.86
N ALA A 306 6.80 -20.19 6.03
CA ALA A 306 8.09 -20.72 5.60
C ALA A 306 9.04 -20.95 6.79
N ARG A 307 9.24 -19.95 7.66
CA ARG A 307 10.07 -20.10 8.85
C ARG A 307 9.51 -21.14 9.82
N PHE A 308 8.19 -21.22 10.01
CA PHE A 308 7.57 -22.24 10.86
C PHE A 308 7.81 -23.67 10.35
N ALA A 309 7.74 -23.87 9.02
CA ALA A 309 7.91 -25.17 8.38
C ALA A 309 9.39 -25.62 8.33
N ASP A 310 10.35 -24.70 8.29
CA ASP A 310 11.77 -25.02 8.37
C ASP A 310 12.12 -25.62 9.75
N THR A 311 12.49 -26.90 9.76
CA THR A 311 12.90 -27.65 10.97
C THR A 311 14.43 -27.73 11.13
N SER A 312 15.20 -27.02 10.30
CA SER A 312 16.67 -27.03 10.33
C SER A 312 17.21 -26.82 11.75
N PRO A 313 18.15 -27.66 12.24
CA PRO A 313 18.65 -27.58 13.62
C PRO A 313 19.48 -26.31 13.87
N SER A 314 19.96 -25.67 12.80
CA SER A 314 20.93 -24.58 12.83
C SER A 314 20.91 -23.80 11.52
N CYS A 315 21.24 -22.52 11.59
CA CYS A 315 21.44 -21.64 10.44
C CYS A 315 22.93 -21.52 10.10
N ASN A 316 23.24 -20.95 8.93
CA ASN A 316 24.61 -20.61 8.48
C ASN A 316 25.60 -21.78 8.63
N GLY A 317 25.27 -22.94 8.06
CA GLY A 317 26.14 -24.13 8.04
C GLY A 317 26.46 -24.72 9.41
N GLY A 318 25.61 -24.50 10.42
CA GLY A 318 25.83 -24.98 11.79
C GLY A 318 26.36 -23.91 12.75
N THR A 319 26.75 -22.73 12.27
CA THR A 319 27.38 -21.68 13.10
C THR A 319 26.39 -20.85 13.92
N ARG A 320 25.09 -20.94 13.65
CA ARG A 320 24.02 -20.20 14.35
C ARG A 320 22.87 -21.13 14.75
N ALA A 321 22.25 -20.88 15.89
CA ALA A 321 21.06 -21.63 16.32
C ALA A 321 19.85 -21.32 15.41
N ALA A 322 18.88 -22.25 15.36
CA ALA A 322 17.75 -22.19 14.43
C ALA A 322 16.97 -20.87 14.44
N TYR A 323 16.84 -20.19 15.59
CA TYR A 323 16.13 -18.91 15.71
C TYR A 323 16.74 -17.73 14.92
N PHE A 324 17.90 -17.91 14.28
CA PHE A 324 18.48 -16.94 13.34
C PHE A 324 17.85 -16.97 11.94
N CYS A 325 17.12 -18.02 11.55
CA CYS A 325 16.55 -18.17 10.21
C CYS A 325 15.18 -18.89 10.20
N ALA A 326 14.95 -19.77 11.16
CA ALA A 326 13.80 -20.67 11.24
C ALA A 326 12.99 -20.45 12.53
N GLY A 327 11.72 -20.85 12.48
CA GLY A 327 10.71 -20.65 13.51
C GLY A 327 10.16 -19.22 13.58
N VAL A 328 9.13 -19.06 14.41
CA VAL A 328 8.42 -17.80 14.65
C VAL A 328 8.50 -17.48 16.14
N ILE A 329 9.03 -16.30 16.46
CA ILE A 329 9.26 -15.84 17.84
C ILE A 329 8.11 -14.91 18.21
N ILE A 330 7.28 -15.34 19.16
CA ILE A 330 6.05 -14.65 19.54
C ILE A 330 6.10 -14.25 21.01
N ARG A 331 5.62 -13.06 21.32
CA ARG A 331 5.45 -12.56 22.68
C ARG A 331 4.03 -12.06 22.88
N MET A 332 3.28 -12.68 23.79
CA MET A 332 1.98 -12.13 24.20
C MET A 332 2.16 -10.87 25.06
N VAL A 333 1.23 -9.93 24.91
CA VAL A 333 1.13 -8.66 25.63
C VAL A 333 -0.35 -8.39 25.98
N ALA A 334 -0.65 -7.24 26.59
CA ALA A 334 -2.03 -6.76 26.80
C ALA A 334 -2.11 -5.29 26.39
N VAL A 335 -3.20 -4.85 25.76
CA VAL A 335 -3.34 -3.46 25.27
C VAL A 335 -3.25 -2.40 26.37
N ARG A 336 -3.64 -2.75 27.61
CA ARG A 336 -3.48 -1.90 28.80
C ARG A 336 -2.02 -1.64 29.22
N ASP A 337 -1.06 -2.43 28.72
CA ASP A 337 0.37 -2.24 28.96
C ASP A 337 1.01 -1.36 27.84
N MET A 338 0.22 -0.59 27.08
CA MET A 338 0.71 0.30 26.01
C MET A 338 1.64 1.42 26.54
N PRO A 339 2.72 1.78 25.79
CA PRO A 339 3.18 1.20 24.53
C PRO A 339 3.81 -0.20 24.68
N ILE A 340 3.18 -1.22 24.08
CA ILE A 340 3.48 -2.64 24.36
C ILE A 340 4.82 -3.14 23.82
N TRP A 341 5.48 -2.34 22.98
CA TRP A 341 6.83 -2.58 22.45
C TRP A 341 7.94 -2.10 23.38
N ASN A 342 7.62 -1.40 24.48
CA ASN A 342 8.59 -1.02 25.49
C ASN A 342 8.73 -2.10 26.56
N PRO A 343 9.95 -2.52 26.93
CA PRO A 343 10.15 -3.35 28.10
C PRO A 343 9.64 -2.64 29.36
N ARG A 344 8.85 -3.37 30.15
CA ARG A 344 8.38 -2.92 31.46
C ARG A 344 9.54 -2.92 32.47
N PRO A 345 9.46 -2.14 33.56
CA PRO A 345 10.51 -2.09 34.57
C PRO A 345 10.87 -3.47 35.14
N ASP A 346 9.88 -4.35 35.35
CA ASP A 346 10.12 -5.70 35.85
C ASP A 346 11.03 -6.52 34.92
N TYR A 347 10.93 -6.36 33.59
CA TYR A 347 11.76 -7.05 32.61
C TYR A 347 13.20 -6.56 32.59
N ILE A 348 13.39 -5.25 32.83
CA ILE A 348 14.71 -4.62 32.90
C ILE A 348 15.45 -5.10 34.15
N THR A 349 14.77 -5.08 35.31
CA THR A 349 15.34 -5.55 36.59
C THR A 349 15.77 -7.03 36.53
N ARG A 350 15.01 -7.89 35.84
CA ARG A 350 15.34 -9.33 35.68
C ARG A 350 16.12 -9.67 34.41
N ASP A 351 16.69 -8.67 33.73
CA ASP A 351 17.42 -8.77 32.45
C ASP A 351 16.80 -9.78 31.48
N GLY A 352 15.48 -9.75 31.27
CA GLY A 352 14.81 -10.74 30.44
C GLY A 352 13.37 -10.44 30.06
N VAL A 353 13.09 -10.66 28.78
CA VAL A 353 11.77 -10.61 28.16
C VAL A 353 11.41 -12.01 27.67
N SER A 354 10.27 -12.51 28.17
CA SER A 354 9.77 -13.85 27.86
C SER A 354 9.11 -13.90 26.47
N THR A 355 9.37 -14.96 25.71
CA THR A 355 8.84 -15.26 24.37
C THR A 355 8.54 -16.75 24.22
N SER A 356 7.73 -17.14 23.22
CA SER A 356 7.58 -18.53 22.76
C SER A 356 8.13 -18.67 21.34
N TYR A 357 8.67 -19.85 21.04
CA TYR A 357 9.29 -20.18 19.76
C TYR A 357 8.51 -21.30 19.07
N MET A 358 7.81 -20.96 17.99
CA MET A 358 6.98 -21.88 17.22
C MET A 358 7.76 -22.41 16.00
N ARG A 359 7.82 -23.73 15.86
CA ARG A 359 8.38 -24.45 14.70
C ARG A 359 7.59 -25.75 14.54
N ALA A 360 7.49 -26.31 13.35
CA ALA A 360 6.62 -27.46 13.05
C ALA A 360 6.88 -28.69 13.93
N ASP A 361 8.14 -28.95 14.28
CA ASP A 361 8.55 -30.03 15.20
C ASP A 361 8.52 -29.62 16.69
N ALA A 362 8.49 -28.31 17.01
CA ALA A 362 8.52 -27.82 18.38
C ALA A 362 7.20 -28.05 19.15
N ARG A 363 6.13 -28.53 18.50
CA ARG A 363 4.85 -28.91 19.14
C ARG A 363 4.35 -27.91 20.21
N VAL A 364 4.37 -26.62 19.87
CA VAL A 364 3.75 -25.56 20.67
C VAL A 364 2.28 -25.51 20.31
N THR A 365 1.42 -25.95 21.22
CA THR A 365 -0.04 -26.06 21.01
C THR A 365 -0.80 -24.85 21.54
N GLN A 366 -0.14 -23.95 22.26
CA GLN A 366 -0.74 -22.75 22.82
C GLN A 366 0.32 -21.63 22.91
N LEU A 367 -0.12 -20.37 22.98
CA LEU A 367 0.74 -19.24 23.37
C LEU A 367 0.56 -18.90 24.85
N ALA A 368 1.53 -18.17 25.41
CA ALA A 368 1.69 -17.88 26.84
C ALA A 368 0.68 -16.86 27.44
N THR A 369 -0.62 -17.08 27.22
CA THR A 369 -1.77 -16.48 27.93
C THR A 369 -2.95 -17.45 28.09
N GLY A 370 -3.10 -18.43 27.19
CA GLY A 370 -4.09 -19.51 27.28
C GLY A 370 -5.57 -19.14 27.16
N ARG A 371 -5.91 -17.85 27.03
CA ARG A 371 -7.30 -17.34 26.96
C ARG A 371 -7.51 -16.32 25.83
N GLY A 372 -6.70 -16.41 24.78
CA GLY A 372 -6.62 -15.41 23.72
C GLY A 372 -5.75 -14.20 24.10
N GLY A 373 -5.95 -13.09 23.37
CA GLY A 373 -5.26 -11.82 23.58
C GLY A 373 -4.35 -11.41 22.42
N THR A 374 -3.52 -10.40 22.66
CA THR A 374 -2.65 -9.79 21.64
C THR A 374 -1.17 -10.07 21.86
N GLY A 375 -0.34 -9.80 20.84
CA GLY A 375 1.08 -10.12 20.87
C GLY A 375 1.91 -9.38 19.84
N LEU A 376 3.23 -9.56 19.97
CA LEU A 376 4.27 -9.18 19.01
C LEU A 376 4.79 -10.44 18.33
N ILE A 377 4.92 -10.41 17.00
CA ILE A 377 5.77 -11.35 16.25
C ILE A 377 7.06 -10.63 15.88
N PHE A 378 8.19 -11.26 16.20
CA PHE A 378 9.51 -10.79 15.79
C PHE A 378 9.97 -11.50 14.51
N LYS A 379 10.80 -10.80 13.71
CA LYS A 379 11.61 -11.42 12.66
C LYS A 379 12.62 -12.41 13.26
N GLU A 380 13.16 -13.27 12.42
CA GLU A 380 14.32 -14.10 12.74
C GLU A 380 15.53 -13.26 13.16
N PHE A 381 16.41 -13.81 14.02
CA PHE A 381 17.55 -13.07 14.56
C PHE A 381 18.67 -12.79 13.54
N GLY A 382 18.57 -13.33 12.32
CA GLY A 382 19.43 -13.00 11.19
C GLY A 382 18.90 -11.82 10.35
N ALA A 383 17.71 -11.30 10.62
CA ALA A 383 17.13 -10.20 9.87
C ALA A 383 17.95 -8.91 10.03
N PRO A 384 18.21 -8.15 8.93
CA PRO A 384 18.87 -6.85 9.03
C PRO A 384 17.95 -5.82 9.70
N VAL A 385 18.35 -5.34 10.88
CA VAL A 385 17.65 -4.32 11.68
C VAL A 385 18.64 -3.44 12.44
N GLU A 386 18.20 -2.24 12.83
CA GLU A 386 19.04 -1.28 13.56
C GLU A 386 19.32 -1.72 15.02
N TYR A 387 18.34 -2.35 15.68
CA TYR A 387 18.52 -2.93 17.02
C TYR A 387 18.37 -4.46 16.97
N PRO A 388 19.46 -5.23 16.81
CA PRO A 388 19.41 -6.69 16.87
C PRO A 388 19.13 -7.18 18.29
N LEU A 389 18.26 -8.17 18.42
CA LEU A 389 17.94 -8.79 19.72
C LEU A 389 19.00 -9.83 20.11
N THR A 390 19.13 -10.07 21.42
CA THR A 390 20.03 -11.10 21.97
C THR A 390 19.22 -12.16 22.73
N MET A 391 19.32 -13.42 22.32
CA MET A 391 18.74 -14.56 23.05
C MET A 391 19.66 -14.90 24.22
N LYS A 392 19.10 -15.11 25.42
CA LYS A 392 19.86 -15.46 26.63
C LYS A 392 19.85 -16.96 26.91
N CYS A 393 18.67 -17.57 26.87
CA CYS A 393 18.49 -18.98 27.22
C CYS A 393 17.19 -19.54 26.61
N ALA A 394 17.17 -20.86 26.48
CA ALA A 394 16.04 -21.62 25.95
C ALA A 394 15.50 -22.64 26.96
N PHE A 395 14.19 -22.85 26.93
CA PHE A 395 13.52 -23.90 27.70
C PHE A 395 12.48 -24.64 26.82
N PRO A 396 12.32 -25.98 26.99
CA PRO A 396 11.32 -26.79 26.28
C PRO A 396 9.88 -26.58 26.81
N ALA A 397 9.71 -25.77 27.84
CA ALA A 397 8.52 -25.66 28.68
C ALA A 397 8.42 -24.23 29.26
N ASN A 398 7.31 -23.91 29.92
CA ASN A 398 7.22 -22.80 30.86
C ASN A 398 8.29 -22.94 31.96
N ALA A 399 9.17 -21.95 32.06
CA ALA A 399 10.28 -21.93 33.00
C ALA A 399 10.04 -21.00 34.20
N ALA A 400 8.88 -20.34 34.24
CA ALA A 400 8.50 -19.29 35.19
C ALA A 400 9.55 -18.17 35.24
N THR A 401 9.98 -17.64 34.08
CA THR A 401 11.11 -16.69 34.02
C THR A 401 10.90 -15.41 34.84
N ALA A 402 9.66 -15.05 35.17
CA ALA A 402 9.34 -13.93 36.06
C ALA A 402 9.82 -14.10 37.53
N SER A 403 10.10 -15.32 37.98
CA SER A 403 10.68 -15.60 39.32
C SER A 403 12.17 -15.96 39.28
N ARG A 404 12.82 -15.83 38.13
CA ARG A 404 14.27 -16.05 37.93
C ARG A 404 15.00 -14.70 37.95
N PRO A 405 16.03 -14.49 38.81
CA PRO A 405 16.67 -13.18 38.96
C PRO A 405 17.26 -12.56 37.68
N ASP A 406 17.72 -13.37 36.74
CA ASP A 406 18.20 -12.96 35.41
C ASP A 406 17.32 -13.51 34.27
N SER A 407 16.11 -13.99 34.60
CA SER A 407 15.20 -14.75 33.73
C SER A 407 15.68 -16.12 33.25
N CYS A 408 16.92 -16.55 33.52
CA CYS A 408 17.47 -17.82 33.03
C CYS A 408 17.84 -18.80 34.15
N MET A 409 18.51 -18.34 35.20
CA MET A 409 18.90 -19.13 36.36
C MET A 409 17.87 -18.99 37.49
N ARG A 410 17.62 -20.08 38.23
CA ARG A 410 16.97 -19.99 39.55
C ARG A 410 17.95 -19.43 40.60
N PRO A 411 17.48 -18.89 41.73
CA PRO A 411 18.34 -18.61 42.87
C PRO A 411 19.20 -19.84 43.24
N GLY A 412 20.52 -19.65 43.40
CA GLY A 412 21.48 -20.74 43.64
C GLY A 412 21.91 -21.53 42.39
N GLN A 413 21.34 -21.29 41.21
CA GLN A 413 21.74 -21.91 39.95
C GLN A 413 22.76 -21.03 39.20
N ASN A 414 23.80 -21.64 38.64
CA ASN A 414 24.88 -20.93 37.92
C ASN A 414 25.40 -21.67 36.67
N ARG A 415 24.72 -22.73 36.22
CA ARG A 415 25.14 -23.59 35.10
C ARG A 415 23.96 -23.88 34.16
N TYR A 416 24.24 -23.78 32.86
CA TYR A 416 23.37 -24.22 31.77
C TYR A 416 23.37 -25.76 31.63
N CYS A 417 22.44 -26.29 30.84
CA CYS A 417 22.27 -27.74 30.65
C CYS A 417 23.53 -28.45 30.10
N ASP A 418 24.25 -27.85 29.15
CA ASP A 418 25.55 -28.34 28.65
C ASP A 418 26.57 -28.52 29.78
N ALA A 419 26.77 -27.48 30.60
CA ALA A 419 27.66 -27.49 31.74
C ALA A 419 27.23 -28.46 32.85
N LEU A 420 26.01 -28.99 32.82
CA LEU A 420 25.50 -30.02 33.73
C LEU A 420 25.47 -31.42 33.10
N GLY A 421 25.90 -31.59 31.86
CA GLY A 421 25.83 -32.87 31.13
C GLY A 421 24.41 -33.29 30.75
N VAL A 422 23.45 -32.37 30.76
CA VAL A 422 22.04 -32.65 30.49
C VAL A 422 21.81 -32.80 28.98
N THR A 423 21.68 -34.05 28.54
CA THR A 423 21.47 -34.46 27.14
C THR A 423 20.13 -35.16 26.89
N THR A 424 19.32 -35.40 27.93
CA THR A 424 18.06 -36.15 27.84
C THR A 424 16.92 -35.45 28.58
N TYR A 425 15.67 -35.76 28.22
CA TYR A 425 14.48 -35.25 28.93
C TYR A 425 14.48 -35.62 30.42
N ALA A 426 14.91 -36.84 30.79
CA ALA A 426 14.96 -37.24 32.20
C ALA A 426 15.95 -36.40 33.03
N ALA A 427 17.14 -36.15 32.49
CA ALA A 427 18.14 -35.28 33.13
C ALA A 427 17.69 -33.80 33.16
N TRP A 428 16.95 -33.36 32.14
CA TRP A 428 16.35 -32.02 32.13
C TRP A 428 15.21 -31.90 33.14
N GLY A 429 14.32 -32.89 33.25
CA GLY A 429 13.19 -32.87 34.18
C GLY A 429 13.64 -32.79 35.65
N ALA A 430 14.75 -33.45 36.00
CA ALA A 430 15.34 -33.40 37.33
C ALA A 430 16.05 -32.08 37.67
N SER A 431 16.48 -31.30 36.68
CA SER A 431 17.32 -30.10 36.86
C SER A 431 16.63 -28.77 36.48
N GLN A 432 15.70 -28.82 35.53
CA GLN A 432 15.00 -27.69 34.90
C GLN A 432 15.94 -26.52 34.54
N CYS A 433 17.12 -26.90 34.03
CA CYS A 433 18.16 -25.99 33.60
C CYS A 433 17.74 -25.18 32.36
N PRO A 434 18.29 -23.96 32.19
CA PRO A 434 18.29 -23.28 30.91
C PRO A 434 19.23 -24.01 29.94
N PHE A 435 18.78 -24.22 28.71
CA PHE A 435 19.68 -24.57 27.61
C PHE A 435 20.43 -23.30 27.15
N SER A 436 21.71 -23.44 26.86
CA SER A 436 22.51 -22.35 26.29
C SER A 436 22.07 -22.08 24.84
N VAL A 437 22.37 -20.88 24.34
CA VAL A 437 21.95 -20.47 22.98
C VAL A 437 22.91 -20.93 21.87
N THR A 438 23.77 -21.92 22.17
CA THR A 438 24.57 -22.60 21.15
C THR A 438 23.67 -23.38 20.19
N PRO A 439 24.09 -23.62 18.92
CA PRO A 439 23.27 -24.33 17.95
C PRO A 439 22.83 -25.72 18.44
N ALA A 440 23.74 -26.46 19.07
CA ALA A 440 23.47 -27.78 19.63
C ALA A 440 22.49 -27.75 20.81
N GLN A 441 22.67 -26.83 21.77
CA GLN A 441 21.82 -26.78 22.97
C GLN A 441 20.44 -26.19 22.69
N PHE A 442 20.32 -25.21 21.79
CA PHE A 442 19.02 -24.72 21.35
C PHE A 442 18.25 -25.80 20.58
N ASN A 443 18.89 -26.54 19.67
CA ASN A 443 18.22 -27.64 18.98
C ASN A 443 17.89 -28.81 19.93
N LEU A 444 18.70 -29.02 20.98
CA LEU A 444 18.39 -29.98 22.03
C LEU A 444 17.15 -29.56 22.84
N SER A 445 16.96 -28.29 23.15
CA SER A 445 15.74 -27.83 23.83
C SER A 445 14.49 -28.06 22.96
N VAL A 446 14.57 -27.83 21.64
CA VAL A 446 13.48 -28.16 20.71
C VAL A 446 13.24 -29.68 20.63
N THR A 447 14.32 -30.48 20.59
CA THR A 447 14.27 -31.96 20.59
C THR A 447 13.59 -32.52 21.85
N VAL A 448 14.02 -32.06 23.03
CA VAL A 448 13.43 -32.45 24.33
C VAL A 448 11.93 -32.14 24.37
N ARG A 449 11.50 -31.01 23.77
CA ARG A 449 10.07 -30.69 23.62
C ARG A 449 9.36 -31.59 22.60
N ARG A 450 9.93 -31.76 21.39
CA ARG A 450 9.35 -32.52 20.28
C ARG A 450 8.99 -33.95 20.68
N ASP A 451 9.90 -34.60 21.41
CA ASP A 451 9.83 -36.03 21.71
C ASP A 451 9.05 -36.32 23.00
N HIS A 452 8.87 -35.30 23.87
CA HIS A 452 8.15 -35.41 25.15
C HIS A 452 7.00 -34.39 25.28
N ALA A 453 6.38 -33.98 24.17
CA ALA A 453 5.36 -32.92 24.13
C ALA A 453 4.12 -33.17 25.00
N GLY A 454 3.80 -34.43 25.34
CA GLY A 454 2.73 -34.79 26.29
C GLY A 454 3.15 -34.76 27.76
N ALA A 455 4.42 -34.50 28.06
CA ALA A 455 4.99 -34.43 29.41
C ALA A 455 5.61 -33.05 29.74
N VAL A 456 5.50 -32.09 28.82
CA VAL A 456 5.72 -30.65 29.05
C VAL A 456 4.42 -29.89 28.81
N ASP A 457 4.37 -28.61 29.19
CA ASP A 457 3.18 -27.77 29.04
C ASP A 457 2.98 -27.26 27.59
N ALA A 458 1.83 -26.62 27.35
CA ALA A 458 1.34 -26.31 26.01
C ALA A 458 2.18 -25.25 25.25
N TRP A 459 3.04 -24.50 25.93
CA TRP A 459 3.99 -23.56 25.31
C TRP A 459 5.43 -23.84 25.75
N ASN A 460 6.38 -23.26 25.02
CA ASN A 460 7.77 -23.18 25.44
C ASN A 460 8.11 -21.72 25.80
N GLU A 461 9.18 -21.52 26.57
CA GLU A 461 9.61 -20.19 27.01
C GLU A 461 11.07 -19.96 26.63
N GLN A 462 11.34 -18.92 25.84
CA GLN A 462 12.68 -18.47 25.46
C GLN A 462 12.88 -17.06 25.99
N THR A 463 14.05 -16.76 26.57
CA THR A 463 14.34 -15.44 27.14
C THR A 463 15.24 -14.66 26.19
N ILE A 464 14.80 -13.47 25.80
CA ILE A 464 15.61 -12.48 25.08
C ILE A 464 15.99 -11.33 26.04
N LYS A 465 17.12 -10.64 25.80
CA LYS A 465 17.46 -9.43 26.57
C LYS A 465 16.40 -8.33 26.35
N PRO A 466 16.11 -7.51 27.38
CA PRO A 466 15.41 -6.25 27.20
C PRO A 466 16.20 -5.33 26.26
N TRP A 467 15.49 -4.58 25.43
CA TRP A 467 16.04 -3.53 24.58
C TRP A 467 15.87 -2.16 25.23
N THR A 468 16.52 -1.13 24.68
CA THR A 468 16.25 0.27 25.04
C THR A 468 14.76 0.57 24.84
N ARG A 469 14.16 1.39 25.69
CA ARG A 469 12.77 1.82 25.47
C ARG A 469 12.68 2.84 24.33
N ASP A 470 11.46 3.04 23.84
CA ASP A 470 11.07 4.14 22.96
C ASP A 470 11.76 4.12 21.57
N ILE A 471 12.12 2.91 21.11
CA ILE A 471 12.69 2.63 19.77
C ILE A 471 11.87 1.63 18.92
N PRO A 472 10.52 1.74 18.83
CA PRO A 472 9.67 0.77 18.12
C PRO A 472 10.10 0.50 16.66
N ALA A 473 10.55 1.54 15.95
CA ALA A 473 10.97 1.45 14.55
C ALA A 473 12.34 0.77 14.31
N LYS A 474 13.08 0.44 15.39
CA LYS A 474 14.46 -0.06 15.34
C LYS A 474 14.58 -1.56 15.65
N ILE A 475 13.66 -2.08 16.47
CA ILE A 475 13.57 -3.49 16.85
C ILE A 475 12.95 -4.36 15.74
N PRO A 476 13.24 -5.67 15.69
CA PRO A 476 12.79 -6.57 14.61
C PRO A 476 11.33 -7.01 14.77
N LEU A 477 10.38 -6.08 14.83
CA LEU A 477 8.95 -6.42 14.72
C LEU A 477 8.59 -6.78 13.27
N GLU A 478 7.67 -7.73 13.11
CA GLU A 478 7.15 -8.14 11.79
C GLU A 478 5.62 -8.12 11.72
N ALA A 479 4.92 -8.40 12.83
CA ALA A 479 3.47 -8.38 12.91
C ALA A 479 2.97 -8.21 14.34
N PHE A 480 1.70 -7.85 14.49
CA PHE A 480 0.93 -8.01 15.72
C PHE A 480 0.15 -9.33 15.68
N VAL A 481 -0.08 -9.92 16.86
CA VAL A 481 -0.88 -11.15 17.00
C VAL A 481 -2.29 -10.80 17.46
N ALA A 482 -3.28 -11.50 16.90
CA ALA A 482 -4.57 -11.73 17.53
C ALA A 482 -4.77 -13.24 17.76
N VAL A 483 -5.14 -13.63 18.99
CA VAL A 483 -5.59 -14.99 19.34
C VAL A 483 -7.01 -14.89 19.90
N GLY A 484 -7.95 -15.64 19.31
CA GLY A 484 -9.38 -15.43 19.54
C GLY A 484 -9.83 -14.05 19.03
N ASP A 485 -10.89 -13.50 19.62
CA ASP A 485 -11.56 -12.29 19.13
C ASP A 485 -10.85 -10.97 19.50
N ALA A 486 -9.54 -11.01 19.75
CA ALA A 486 -8.71 -9.90 20.24
C ALA A 486 -8.46 -8.77 19.20
N PHE A 487 -9.31 -8.66 18.17
CA PHE A 487 -9.14 -7.76 17.03
C PHE A 487 -9.31 -6.28 17.37
N VAL A 488 -10.05 -5.92 18.42
CA VAL A 488 -10.19 -4.53 18.89
C VAL A 488 -8.88 -4.06 19.55
N ASP A 489 -8.34 -4.87 20.45
CA ASP A 489 -7.03 -4.65 21.08
C ASP A 489 -5.90 -4.62 20.03
N ALA A 490 -5.92 -5.55 19.07
CA ALA A 490 -4.89 -5.64 18.03
C ALA A 490 -4.89 -4.40 17.13
N ARG A 491 -6.07 -3.90 16.74
CA ARG A 491 -6.22 -2.62 16.01
C ARG A 491 -5.76 -1.42 16.82
N THR A 492 -6.05 -1.39 18.11
CA THR A 492 -5.56 -0.34 19.03
C THR A 492 -4.02 -0.32 19.09
N ILE A 493 -3.38 -1.49 19.17
CA ILE A 493 -1.92 -1.64 19.14
C ILE A 493 -1.35 -1.21 17.78
N GLN A 494 -1.96 -1.65 16.68
CA GLN A 494 -1.53 -1.30 15.31
C GLN A 494 -1.59 0.21 15.06
N LEU A 495 -2.70 0.88 15.40
CA LEU A 495 -2.84 2.33 15.29
C LEU A 495 -1.83 3.06 16.19
N GLY A 496 -1.62 2.58 17.42
CA GLY A 496 -0.61 3.14 18.32
C GLY A 496 0.81 3.05 17.74
N TYR A 497 1.17 1.93 17.09
CA TYR A 497 2.46 1.76 16.44
C TYR A 497 2.61 2.64 15.19
N MET A 498 1.56 2.77 14.37
CA MET A 498 1.53 3.72 13.24
C MET A 498 1.78 5.15 13.73
N ASN A 499 1.07 5.59 14.78
CA ASN A 499 1.22 6.92 15.36
C ASN A 499 2.63 7.15 15.95
N ALA A 500 3.30 6.10 16.42
CA ALA A 500 4.64 6.17 17.00
C ALA A 500 5.79 6.00 15.98
N THR A 501 5.52 5.65 14.73
CA THR A 501 6.58 5.29 13.75
C THR A 501 6.34 5.75 12.30
N GLY A 502 5.12 6.12 11.94
CA GLY A 502 4.68 6.31 10.55
C GLY A 502 4.53 5.01 9.74
N ARG A 503 4.78 3.83 10.33
CA ARG A 503 4.83 2.54 9.61
C ARG A 503 3.66 1.63 9.94
N PHE A 504 3.22 0.84 8.96
CA PHE A 504 2.28 -0.27 9.16
C PHE A 504 3.02 -1.55 9.60
N LEU A 505 2.35 -2.37 10.40
CA LEU A 505 2.65 -3.78 10.65
C LEU A 505 1.32 -4.54 10.70
N PRO A 506 1.16 -5.67 9.98
CA PRO A 506 -0.10 -6.39 9.91
C PRO A 506 -0.46 -7.07 11.24
N ILE A 507 -1.75 -7.18 11.51
CA ILE A 507 -2.33 -8.07 12.50
C ILE A 507 -2.50 -9.44 11.84
N VAL A 508 -1.93 -10.47 12.46
CA VAL A 508 -1.98 -11.87 12.04
C VAL A 508 -2.76 -12.67 13.07
N ARG A 509 -3.77 -13.43 12.62
CA ARG A 509 -4.44 -14.44 13.42
C ARG A 509 -3.48 -15.60 13.65
N VAL A 510 -3.26 -15.97 14.92
CA VAL A 510 -2.41 -17.12 15.27
C VAL A 510 -3.23 -18.19 15.97
N ASN A 511 -3.29 -19.39 15.38
CA ASN A 511 -3.93 -20.56 15.98
C ASN A 511 -2.93 -21.72 16.11
N ALA A 512 -2.39 -21.90 17.31
CA ALA A 512 -1.34 -22.88 17.60
C ALA A 512 -1.80 -24.36 17.56
N THR A 513 -3.10 -24.65 17.48
CA THR A 513 -3.63 -26.02 17.30
C THR A 513 -4.11 -26.31 15.87
N ALA A 514 -4.07 -25.33 14.96
CA ALA A 514 -4.46 -25.50 13.58
C ALA A 514 -3.40 -26.25 12.75
N ALA A 515 -3.79 -26.71 11.56
CA ALA A 515 -2.86 -27.20 10.55
C ALA A 515 -1.82 -26.11 10.17
N PRO A 516 -0.58 -26.46 9.75
CA PRO A 516 0.49 -25.48 9.50
C PRO A 516 0.14 -24.35 8.53
N ASP A 517 -0.70 -24.64 7.53
CA ASP A 517 -1.21 -23.68 6.55
C ASP A 517 -2.32 -22.76 7.10
N GLN A 518 -2.98 -23.16 8.19
CA GLN A 518 -4.02 -22.40 8.90
C GLN A 518 -3.53 -21.77 10.22
N MET A 519 -2.29 -22.05 10.64
CA MET A 519 -1.72 -21.54 11.89
C MET A 519 -1.50 -20.02 11.88
N PHE A 520 -1.16 -19.46 10.71
CA PHE A 520 -0.98 -18.03 10.49
C PHE A 520 -1.93 -17.57 9.37
N ILE A 521 -2.86 -16.68 9.69
CA ILE A 521 -3.83 -16.16 8.71
C ILE A 521 -3.82 -14.63 8.75
N TYR A 522 -3.72 -14.03 7.57
CA TYR A 522 -3.90 -12.59 7.38
C TYR A 522 -5.29 -12.34 6.79
N VAL A 523 -6.03 -11.39 7.37
CA VAL A 523 -7.31 -10.92 6.84
C VAL A 523 -7.25 -9.39 6.78
N PRO A 524 -7.46 -8.76 5.61
CA PRO A 524 -7.49 -7.31 5.51
C PRO A 524 -8.54 -6.66 6.42
N ALA A 525 -9.71 -7.29 6.57
CA ALA A 525 -10.78 -6.83 7.46
C ALA A 525 -10.46 -6.90 8.97
N ASP A 526 -9.30 -7.45 9.38
CA ASP A 526 -8.82 -7.33 10.77
C ASP A 526 -8.02 -6.04 11.02
N GLN A 527 -7.58 -5.36 9.97
CA GLN A 527 -6.67 -4.21 10.06
C GLN A 527 -7.42 -2.89 10.29
N VAL A 528 -6.75 -1.90 10.88
CA VAL A 528 -7.27 -0.53 11.05
C VAL A 528 -7.61 0.10 9.70
N GLY A 529 -6.70 -0.04 8.72
CA GLY A 529 -6.88 0.43 7.34
C GLY A 529 -7.79 -0.45 6.47
N GLY A 530 -8.19 -1.63 6.96
CA GLY A 530 -9.12 -2.53 6.25
C GLY A 530 -10.52 -2.59 6.86
N GLN A 531 -10.84 -1.69 7.80
CA GLN A 531 -12.22 -1.43 8.19
C GLN A 531 -12.93 -0.62 7.09
N PRO A 532 -14.26 -0.77 6.91
CA PRO A 532 -15.06 0.15 6.11
C PRO A 532 -14.98 1.59 6.66
#